data_AF-A0AAJ2B818-F1
#
_entry.id   AF-A0AAJ2B818-F1
#
_cell.length_a   1.000
_cell.length_b   1.000
_cell.length_c   1.000
_cell.angle_alpha   90.00
_cell.angle_beta   90.00
_cell.angle_gamma   90.00
#
_symmetry.space_group_name_H-M   'P 1'
#
loop_
_entity.id
_entity.type
_entity.pdbx_description
1 polymer ?
#
loop_
_entity_poly.entity_id
_entity_poly.type
_entity_poly.pdbx_seq_one_letter_code
_entity_poly.pdbx_strand_id
1 'polypeptide(L)' 'MLFKTSRSIIIPVSVALAAGLALSSCGRKGDLDAPNTPVEQRNQRSSNKVEKTPERPFILDKLL' A
#
# COMPACT_ATOMS: atom_id res chain seq x y z
N MET A 1 -21.59 12.65 -36.39
CA MET A 1 -20.55 13.12 -35.45
C MET A 1 -20.57 12.37 -34.11
N LEU A 2 -21.74 11.97 -33.60
CA LEU A 2 -21.90 11.23 -32.33
C LEU A 2 -21.07 9.93 -32.24
N PHE A 3 -20.98 9.14 -33.31
CA PHE A 3 -20.19 7.89 -33.32
C PHE A 3 -18.67 8.11 -33.23
N LYS A 4 -18.17 9.30 -33.63
CA LYS A 4 -16.73 9.62 -33.60
C LYS A 4 -16.30 10.02 -32.19
N THR A 5 -17.15 10.76 -31.47
CA THR A 5 -16.96 11.07 -30.04
C THR A 5 -17.08 9.82 -29.17
N SER A 6 -18.03 8.91 -29.46
CA SER A 6 -18.13 7.65 -28.72
C SER A 6 -16.87 6.78 -28.86
N ARG A 7 -16.37 6.57 -30.09
CA ARG A 7 -15.12 5.82 -30.31
C ARG A 7 -13.90 6.50 -29.68
N SER A 8 -13.86 7.83 -29.67
CA SER A 8 -12.78 8.62 -29.06
C SER A 8 -12.71 8.48 -27.53
N ILE A 9 -13.80 8.09 -26.87
CA ILE A 9 -13.85 7.92 -25.41
C ILE A 9 -13.71 6.43 -25.03
N ILE A 10 -14.29 5.52 -25.81
CA ILE A 10 -14.28 4.08 -25.50
C ILE A 10 -12.85 3.53 -25.49
N ILE A 11 -12.02 3.89 -26.48
CA ILE A 11 -10.64 3.40 -26.60
C ILE A 11 -9.80 3.79 -25.36
N PRO A 12 -9.65 5.07 -24.98
CA PRO A 12 -8.82 5.43 -23.82
C PRO A 12 -9.38 4.86 -22.51
N VAL A 13 -10.71 4.80 -22.33
CA VAL A 13 -11.32 4.20 -21.13
C VAL A 13 -11.00 2.71 -21.04
N SER A 14 -11.07 1.96 -22.14
CA SER A 14 -10.74 0.53 -22.17
C SER A 14 -9.26 0.26 -21.86
N VAL A 15 -8.36 1.09 -22.38
CA VAL A 15 -6.92 1.00 -22.12
C VAL A 15 -6.61 1.32 -20.66
N ALA A 16 -7.21 2.38 -20.10
CA ALA A 16 -7.04 2.74 -18.69
C ALA A 16 -7.55 1.63 -17.76
N LEU A 17 -8.70 1.01 -18.08
CA LEU A 17 -9.26 -0.09 -17.29
C LEU A 17 -8.35 -1.33 -17.34
N ALA A 18 -7.89 -1.72 -18.52
CA ALA A 18 -6.99 -2.86 -18.70
C ALA A 18 -5.66 -2.65 -17.96
N ALA A 19 -5.08 -1.45 -18.05
CA ALA A 19 -3.86 -1.09 -17.33
C ALA A 19 -4.08 -1.10 -15.81
N GLY A 20 -5.20 -0.56 -15.32
CA GLY A 20 -5.54 -0.56 -13.90
C GLY A 20 -5.67 -1.98 -13.32
N LEU A 21 -6.33 -2.89 -14.05
CA LEU A 21 -6.45 -4.29 -13.64
C LEU A 21 -5.09 -5.00 -13.63
N ALA A 22 -4.28 -4.82 -14.68
CA ALA A 22 -2.95 -5.42 -14.75
C ALA A 22 -2.03 -4.91 -13.63
N LEU A 23 -2.00 -3.60 -13.37
CA LEU A 23 -1.17 -3.00 -12.32
C LEU A 23 -1.67 -3.35 -10.92
N SER A 24 -2.99 -3.45 -10.70
CA SER A 24 -3.55 -3.92 -9.43
C SER A 24 -3.25 -5.39 -9.13
N SER A 25 -2.96 -6.18 -10.16
CA SER A 25 -2.50 -7.57 -10.02
C SER A 25 -0.98 -7.70 -9.79
N CYS A 26 -0.23 -6.59 -9.85
CA CYS A 26 1.18 -6.56 -9.46
C CYS A 26 1.30 -6.39 -7.93
N GLY A 27 0.82 -7.39 -7.20
CA GLY A 27 0.90 -7.47 -5.76
C GLY A 27 0.77 -8.94 -5.34
N ARG A 28 1.51 -9.36 -4.33
CA ARG A 28 1.44 -10.73 -3.80
C ARG A 28 0.08 -10.90 -3.10
N LYS A 29 -0.94 -11.25 -3.88
CA LYS A 29 -2.20 -11.83 -3.39
C LYS A 29 -1.94 -13.29 -3.01
N GLY A 30 -0.97 -13.49 -2.15
CA GLY A 30 -0.61 -14.74 -1.51
C GLY A 30 -0.77 -14.54 -0.03
N ASP A 31 -1.13 -15.62 0.67
CA ASP A 31 -1.10 -15.63 2.12
C ASP A 31 0.25 -15.05 2.59
N LEU A 32 0.21 -14.09 3.51
CA LEU A 32 1.43 -13.54 4.05
C LEU A 32 2.10 -14.70 4.80
N ASP A 33 3.31 -15.06 4.38
CA ASP A 33 4.08 -16.09 5.07
C ASP A 33 4.05 -15.78 6.56
N ALA A 34 3.70 -16.78 7.38
CA ALA A 34 3.60 -16.60 8.80
C ALA A 34 4.90 -15.98 9.32
N PRO A 35 4.83 -14.93 10.14
CA PRO A 35 6.04 -14.32 10.68
C PRO A 35 6.84 -15.40 11.41
N ASN A 36 8.14 -15.49 11.13
CA ASN A 36 9.03 -16.45 11.79
C ASN A 36 9.20 -16.18 13.29
N THR A 37 8.56 -15.13 13.81
CA THR A 37 8.62 -14.75 15.22
C THR A 37 7.61 -15.57 16.03
N PRO A 38 8.06 -16.29 17.07
CA PRO A 38 7.15 -16.95 18.01
C PRO A 38 6.18 -15.93 18.61
N VAL A 39 4.93 -16.37 18.83
CA VAL A 39 3.84 -15.52 19.38
C VAL A 39 4.30 -14.81 20.65
N GLU A 40 5.04 -15.51 21.51
CA GLU A 40 5.48 -14.99 22.79
C GLU A 40 6.46 -13.82 22.67
N GLN A 41 7.23 -13.72 21.59
CA GLN A 41 8.22 -12.67 21.38
C GLN A 41 7.66 -11.49 20.56
N ARG A 42 6.41 -11.58 20.12
CA ARG A 42 5.78 -10.55 19.32
C ARG A 42 5.40 -9.36 20.21
N ASN A 43 5.79 -8.15 19.80
CA ASN A 43 5.43 -6.91 20.47
C ASN A 43 5.82 -6.85 21.97
N GLN A 44 6.84 -7.59 22.40
CA GLN A 44 7.36 -7.44 23.76
C GLN A 44 8.04 -6.08 23.90
N ARG A 45 7.44 -5.21 24.72
CA ARG A 45 8.13 -4.01 25.21
C ARG A 45 8.95 -4.45 26.41
N SER A 46 10.27 -4.33 26.33
CA SER A 46 11.14 -4.64 27.47
C SER A 46 10.70 -3.82 28.70
N SER A 47 10.54 -4.48 29.84
CA SER A 47 10.21 -3.83 31.13
C SER A 47 11.34 -2.91 31.63
N ASN A 48 12.49 -2.93 30.96
CA ASN A 48 13.57 -1.99 31.23
C ASN A 48 13.11 -0.60 30.83
N LYS A 49 13.20 0.33 31.78
CA LYS A 49 12.90 1.76 31.64
C LYS A 49 13.40 2.28 30.29
N VAL A 50 12.49 2.34 29.31
CA VAL A 50 12.78 2.83 27.97
C VAL A 50 13.25 4.27 28.11
N GLU A 51 14.41 4.58 27.55
CA GLU A 51 14.93 5.95 27.53
C GLU A 51 13.87 6.84 26.88
N LYS A 52 13.46 7.88 27.61
CA LYS A 52 12.39 8.75 27.15
C LYS A 52 12.90 9.45 25.90
N THR A 53 12.28 9.18 24.75
CA THR A 53 12.62 9.86 23.50
C THR A 53 12.53 11.36 23.74
N PRO A 54 13.58 12.13 23.40
CA PRO A 54 13.55 13.58 23.57
C PRO A 54 12.35 14.16 22.80
N GLU A 55 11.63 15.08 23.43
CA GLU A 55 10.51 15.79 22.83
C GLU A 55 11.01 16.57 21.61
N ARG A 56 10.72 16.04 20.42
CA ARG A 56 10.98 16.70 19.14
C ARG A 56 9.68 16.73 18.35
N PRO A 57 9.41 17.78 17.56
CA PRO A 57 8.21 17.84 16.76
C PRO A 57 8.14 16.62 15.84
N PHE A 58 7.03 15.89 15.90
CA PHE A 58 6.74 14.82 14.96
C PHE A 58 6.49 15.46 13.60
N ILE A 59 7.48 15.36 12.72
CA ILE A 59 7.33 15.72 11.31
C ILE A 59 6.94 14.44 10.61
N LEU A 60 5.64 14.30 10.31
CA LEU A 60 5.18 13.26 9.39
C LEU A 60 5.79 13.59 8.04
N ASP A 61 6.70 12.73 7.57
CA ASP A 61 7.21 12.83 6.22
C ASP A 61 6.01 12.82 5.26
N LYS A 62 5.95 13.76 4.33
CA LYS A 62 4.77 13.95 3.45
C LYS A 62 4.55 12.78 2.48
N LEU A 63 5.44 11.80 2.51
CA LEU A 63 5.44 10.59 1.70
C LEU A 63 5.02 9.34 2.49
N LEU A 64 4.62 9.47 3.77
CA LEU A 64 3.99 8.42 4.57
C LEU A 64 2.47 8.59 4.63
#